data_AF-A0A2V9VCH9-F1
#
_entry.id   AF-A0A2V9VCH9-F1
#
_cell.length_a   1.000
_cell.length_b   1.000
_cell.length_c   1.000
_cell.angle_alpha   90.00
_cell.angle_beta   90.00
_cell.angle_gamma   90.00
#
_symmetry.space_group_name_H-M   'P 1'
#
loop_
_entity.id
_entity.type
_entity.pdbx_description
1 polymer ?
#
loop_
_entity_poly.entity_id
_entity_poly.type
_entity_poly.pdbx_seq_one_letter_code
_entity_poly.pdbx_strand_id
1 'polypeptide(L)'
;MKLMDGFDSNYRYILVAARRARQLQGGAPPVIDTHSRKPCRIAQDEIRAGKVKWVIPEMPRPAAEIANELLDKALNKDCFRSPQFPAKEVLHEDCPGHQR
;
A
#
# COMPACT_ATOMS: atom_id res chain seq x y z
N MET A 1 -16.75 -28.61 -4.95
CA MET A 1 -15.69 -27.76 -5.52
C MET A 1 -14.48 -27.84 -4.58
N LYS A 2 -13.32 -28.29 -5.05
CA LYS A 2 -12.13 -28.50 -4.19
C LYS A 2 -11.46 -27.16 -3.89
N LEU A 3 -11.31 -26.84 -2.61
CA LEU A 3 -10.58 -25.66 -2.16
C LEU A 3 -9.10 -25.83 -2.52
N MET A 4 -8.45 -24.79 -3.03
CA MET A 4 -7.01 -24.82 -3.29
C MET A 4 -6.27 -24.71 -1.96
N ASP A 5 -5.30 -25.60 -1.75
CA ASP A 5 -4.54 -25.68 -0.50
C ASP A 5 -3.81 -24.34 -0.23
N GLY A 6 -3.95 -23.80 0.99
CA GLY A 6 -3.35 -22.52 1.40
C GLY A 6 -4.25 -21.27 1.26
N PHE A 7 -5.52 -21.43 0.88
CA PHE A 7 -6.51 -20.36 0.87
C PHE A 7 -7.72 -20.70 1.74
N ASP A 8 -8.22 -19.72 2.50
CA ASP A 8 -9.42 -19.91 3.35
C ASP A 8 -10.71 -20.02 2.51
N SER A 9 -10.72 -19.47 1.29
CA SER A 9 -11.89 -19.52 0.40
C SER A 9 -11.51 -19.44 -1.09
N ASN A 10 -12.38 -20.00 -1.94
CA ASN A 10 -12.24 -19.89 -3.41
C ASN A 10 -12.27 -18.44 -3.90
N TYR A 11 -13.02 -17.57 -3.22
CA TYR A 11 -13.10 -16.15 -3.55
C TYR A 11 -11.73 -15.47 -3.43
N ARG A 12 -11.00 -15.76 -2.35
CA ARG A 12 -9.69 -15.16 -2.13
C ARG A 12 -8.65 -15.65 -3.13
N TYR A 13 -8.71 -16.92 -3.51
CA TYR A 13 -7.91 -17.45 -4.62
C TYR A 13 -8.16 -16.68 -5.92
N ILE A 14 -9.43 -16.44 -6.29
CA ILE A 14 -9.78 -15.70 -7.52
C ILE A 14 -9.23 -14.27 -7.48
N LEU A 15 -9.36 -13.57 -6.35
CA LEU A 15 -8.85 -12.22 -6.19
C LEU A 15 -7.32 -12.14 -6.33
N VAL A 16 -6.60 -13.05 -5.67
CA VAL A 16 -5.13 -13.08 -5.72
C VAL A 16 -4.66 -13.43 -7.14
N ALA A 17 -5.27 -14.43 -7.79
CA ALA A 17 -4.97 -14.80 -9.17
C ALA A 17 -5.24 -13.66 -10.15
N ALA A 18 -6.38 -12.98 -10.01
CA ALA A 18 -6.74 -11.84 -10.87
C ALA A 18 -5.77 -10.67 -10.69
N ARG A 19 -5.40 -10.34 -9.44
CA ARG A 19 -4.44 -9.28 -9.15
C ARG A 19 -3.06 -9.59 -9.73
N ARG A 20 -2.60 -10.84 -9.61
CA ARG A 20 -1.34 -11.28 -10.21
C ARG A 20 -1.38 -11.25 -11.74
N ALA A 21 -2.47 -11.70 -12.35
CA ALA A 21 -2.65 -11.64 -13.80
C ALA A 21 -2.57 -10.20 -14.34
N ARG A 22 -3.11 -9.20 -13.61
CA ARG A 22 -2.98 -7.78 -13.97
C ARG A 22 -1.54 -7.28 -13.92
N GLN A 23 -0.73 -7.76 -12.98
CA GLN A 23 0.70 -7.44 -12.93
C GLN A 23 1.43 -7.97 -14.17
N LEU A 24 1.15 -9.22 -14.55
CA LEU A 24 1.71 -9.84 -15.77
C LEU A 24 1.26 -9.09 -17.04
N GLN A 25 0.02 -8.63 -17.08
CA GLN A 25 -0.48 -7.77 -18.17
C GLN A 25 0.21 -6.41 -18.20
N GLY A 26 0.58 -5.87 -17.03
CA GLY A 26 1.37 -4.65 -16.91
C GLY A 26 2.86 -4.81 -17.23
N GLY A 27 3.29 -5.98 -17.74
CA GLY A 27 4.68 -6.24 -18.10
C GLY A 27 5.56 -6.75 -16.96
N ALA A 28 4.98 -7.10 -15.80
CA ALA A 28 5.76 -7.75 -14.75
C ALA A 28 6.27 -9.11 -15.23
N PRO A 29 7.52 -9.48 -14.90
CA PRO A 29 8.07 -10.76 -15.30
C PRO A 29 7.37 -11.94 -14.59
N PRO A 30 7.14 -13.05 -15.29
CA PRO A 30 6.68 -14.29 -14.68
C PRO A 30 7.79 -14.88 -13.80
N VAL A 31 7.40 -15.44 -12.65
CA VAL A 31 8.32 -16.03 -11.65
C VAL A 31 8.60 -17.51 -11.95
N ILE A 32 7.72 -18.15 -12.71
CA ILE A 32 7.87 -19.53 -13.16
C ILE A 32 7.89 -19.57 -14.69
N ASP A 33 8.59 -20.56 -15.23
CA ASP A 33 8.47 -20.87 -16.65
C ASP A 33 7.19 -21.69 -16.87
N THR A 34 6.34 -21.25 -17.81
CA THR A 34 5.12 -21.97 -18.15
C THR A 34 4.97 -22.07 -19.65
N HIS A 35 4.38 -23.16 -20.11
CA HIS A 35 4.06 -23.35 -21.53
C HIS A 35 2.96 -22.39 -22.03
N SER A 36 2.23 -21.72 -21.14
CA SER A 36 1.10 -20.88 -21.52
C SER A 36 1.46 -19.40 -21.54
N ARG A 37 1.07 -18.70 -22.60
CA ARG A 37 1.23 -17.24 -22.72
C ARG A 37 0.09 -16.44 -22.08
N LYS A 38 -0.94 -17.12 -21.56
CA LYS A 38 -2.12 -16.45 -20.98
C LYS A 38 -1.80 -15.99 -19.55
N PRO A 39 -1.90 -14.69 -19.22
CA PRO A 39 -1.49 -14.16 -17.92
C PRO A 39 -2.29 -14.78 -16.76
N CYS A 40 -3.58 -15.05 -16.96
CA CYS A 40 -4.39 -15.75 -15.95
C CYS A 40 -3.92 -17.19 -15.72
N ARG A 41 -3.40 -17.87 -16.75
CA ARG A 41 -2.91 -19.25 -16.61
C ARG A 41 -1.59 -19.27 -15.85
N ILE A 42 -0.67 -18.37 -16.23
CA ILE A 42 0.60 -18.15 -15.53
C ILE A 42 0.36 -17.83 -14.05
N ALA A 43 -0.55 -16.90 -13.74
CA ALA A 43 -0.87 -16.54 -12.35
C ALA A 43 -1.41 -17.73 -11.53
N GLN A 44 -2.24 -18.59 -12.12
CA GLN A 44 -2.70 -19.81 -11.43
C GLN A 44 -1.55 -20.77 -11.17
N ASP A 45 -0.67 -20.97 -12.14
CA ASP A 45 0.46 -21.88 -12.02
C ASP A 45 1.48 -21.36 -10.99
N GLU A 46 1.71 -20.04 -10.93
CA GLU A 46 2.56 -19.41 -9.90
C GLU A 46 1.98 -19.57 -8.49
N ILE A 47 0.66 -19.49 -8.35
CA ILE A 47 -0.04 -19.74 -7.08
C ILE A 47 0.08 -21.21 -6.69
N ARG A 48 -0.14 -22.14 -7.62
CA ARG A 48 0.04 -23.59 -7.38
C ARG A 48 1.47 -23.95 -7.01
N ALA A 49 2.45 -23.26 -7.59
CA ALA A 49 3.86 -23.40 -7.25
C ALA A 49 4.25 -22.73 -5.92
N GLY A 50 3.32 -22.06 -5.23
CA GLY A 50 3.57 -21.37 -3.96
C GLY A 50 4.49 -20.15 -4.06
N LYS A 51 4.71 -19.61 -5.27
CA LYS A 51 5.60 -18.46 -5.52
C LYS A 51 4.92 -17.13 -5.24
N VAL A 52 3.58 -17.08 -5.28
CA VAL A 52 2.79 -15.87 -5.00
C VAL A 52 2.25 -15.94 -3.58
N LYS A 53 2.82 -15.12 -2.69
CA LYS A 53 2.34 -14.94 -1.31
C LYS A 53 1.35 -13.78 -1.25
N TRP A 54 0.35 -13.91 -0.39
CA TRP A 54 -0.62 -12.87 -0.10
C TRP A 54 -0.65 -12.64 1.42
N VAL A 55 -0.83 -11.38 1.83
CA VAL A 55 -0.84 -10.97 3.24
C VAL A 55 -2.09 -10.12 3.45
N ILE A 56 -2.80 -10.35 4.55
CA ILE A 56 -3.81 -9.42 5.05
C ILE A 56 -3.03 -8.35 5.81
N PRO A 57 -2.95 -7.10 5.33
CA PRO A 57 -2.49 -6.05 6.20
C PRO A 57 -3.48 -5.99 7.37
N GLU A 58 -2.98 -6.20 8.59
CA GLU A 58 -3.71 -5.83 9.80
C GLU A 58 -4.13 -4.36 9.61
N MET A 59 -5.39 -4.05 9.91
CA MET A 59 -5.98 -2.74 9.61
C MET A 59 -4.97 -1.64 9.89
N PRO A 60 -4.67 -0.75 8.91
CA PRO A 60 -3.88 0.42 9.23
C PRO A 60 -4.60 1.11 10.38
N ARG A 61 -3.87 1.38 11.47
CA ARG A 61 -4.41 2.09 12.63
C ARG A 61 -5.29 3.22 12.12
N PRO A 62 -6.58 3.27 12.52
CA PRO A 62 -7.50 4.22 11.96
C PRO A 62 -6.87 5.61 12.02
N ALA A 63 -7.09 6.44 11.00
CA ALA A 63 -6.49 7.77 10.94
C ALA A 63 -6.75 8.58 12.23
N ALA A 64 -7.86 8.29 12.92
CA ALA A 64 -8.19 8.78 14.25
C ALA A 64 -7.15 8.40 15.33
N GLU A 65 -6.68 7.16 15.37
CA GLU A 65 -5.64 6.73 16.33
C GLU A 65 -4.29 7.41 16.06
N ILE A 66 -3.91 7.58 14.79
CA ILE A 66 -2.68 8.28 14.43
C ILE A 66 -2.78 9.77 14.80
N ALA A 67 -3.94 10.39 14.56
CA ALA A 67 -4.20 11.78 14.96
C ALA A 67 -4.17 11.96 16.48
N ASN A 68 -4.78 11.05 17.24
CA ASN A 68 -4.76 11.08 18.71
C ASN A 68 -3.34 10.90 19.24
N GLU A 69 -2.55 9.97 18.68
CA GLU A 69 -1.16 9.76 19.10
C GLU A 69 -0.27 10.99 18.80
N LEU A 70 -0.53 11.71 17.71
CA LEU A 70 0.16 12.98 17.40
C LEU A 70 -0.27 14.10 18.34
N LEU A 71 -1.55 14.16 18.71
CA LEU A 71 -2.08 15.14 19.65
C LEU A 71 -1.50 14.92 21.05
N ASP A 72 -1.46 13.68 21.54
CA ASP A 72 -0.87 13.35 22.84
C ASP A 72 0.62 13.69 22.90
N LYS A 73 1.37 13.47 21.82
CA LYS A 73 2.78 13.87 21.70
C LYS A 73 2.98 15.39 21.68
N ALA A 74 2.01 16.15 21.18
CA ALA A 74 2.03 17.61 21.19
C ALA A 74 1.68 18.18 22.57
N LEU A 75 0.70 17.57 23.26
CA LEU A 75 0.26 17.99 24.58
C LEU A 75 1.24 17.64 25.70
N ASN A 76 2.06 16.59 25.55
CA ASN A 76 3.07 16.21 26.54
C ASN A 76 4.37 17.08 26.48
N LYS A 77 4.34 18.20 25.74
CA LYS A 77 5.47 19.12 25.60
C LYS A 77 5.20 20.53 26.12
N ASP A 78 4.33 20.69 27.10
CA ASP A 78 4.17 21.99 27.75
C ASP A 78 4.63 21.93 29.21
N CYS A 79 5.95 22.09 29.41
CA CYS A 79 6.52 22.79 30.57
C CYS A 79 8.06 22.84 30.52
N PHE A 80 8.66 23.64 29.63
CA PHE A 80 9.62 24.66 30.09
C PHE A 80 9.96 25.68 28.99
N ARG A 81 9.73 26.95 29.35
CA ARG A 81 10.29 28.19 28.81
C ARG A 81 9.46 28.94 27.76
N SER A 82 8.48 29.67 28.30
CA SER A 82 8.14 31.09 28.07
C SER A 82 8.16 31.69 26.64
N PRO A 83 7.17 32.55 26.33
CA PRO A 83 6.94 33.05 24.98
C PRO A 83 7.93 34.15 24.60
N GLN A 84 8.61 33.97 23.46
CA GLN A 84 9.18 35.09 22.71
C GLN A 84 8.93 34.80 21.22
N PHE A 85 7.78 35.21 20.70
CA PHE A 85 7.58 35.30 19.26
C PHE A 85 8.27 36.57 18.76
N PRO A 86 9.36 36.50 17.97
CA PRO A 86 9.78 37.66 17.19
C PRO A 86 8.80 37.81 16.02
N ALA A 87 8.08 38.92 15.99
CA ALA A 87 7.34 39.36 14.82
C ALA A 87 8.33 39.72 13.70
N LYS A 88 8.52 38.81 12.73
CA LYS A 88 8.85 39.08 11.31
C LYS A 88 9.36 37.80 10.64
N GLU A 89 8.52 37.19 9.81
CA GLU A 89 8.90 36.73 8.48
C GLU A 89 7.63 36.18 7.83
N VAL A 90 6.83 37.11 7.32
CA VAL A 90 5.91 36.82 6.21
C VAL A 90 6.82 36.56 5.02
N LEU A 91 7.16 35.29 4.80
CA LEU A 91 7.81 34.90 3.54
C LEU A 91 6.75 34.92 2.44
N HIS A 92 7.07 35.73 1.45
CA HIS A 92 6.39 35.95 0.19
C HIS A 92 6.23 34.60 -0.53
N GLU A 93 4.99 34.23 -0.85
CA GLU A 93 4.72 33.11 -1.75
C GLU A 93 5.08 33.53 -3.17
N ASP A 94 6.28 33.14 -3.64
CA ASP A 94 6.67 33.25 -5.04
C ASP A 94 5.90 32.21 -5.88
N CYS A 95 4.84 32.66 -6.56
CA CYS A 95 4.12 31.88 -7.56
C CYS A 95 4.99 31.66 -8.82
N PRO A 96 5.32 30.41 -9.22
CA PRO A 96 6.05 30.19 -10.45
C PRO A 96 5.10 30.15 -11.66
N GLY A 97 5.42 30.95 -12.68
CA GLY A 97 5.21 30.57 -14.08
C GLY A 97 4.05 31.24 -14.82
N HIS A 98 4.25 32.50 -15.20
CA HIS A 98 3.56 33.11 -16.35
C HIS A 98 4.39 32.82 -17.61
N GLN A 99 3.93 31.91 -18.47
CA GLN A 99 4.51 31.75 -19.81
C GLN A 99 3.51 31.23 -20.86
N ARG A 100 2.60 32.12 -21.27
CA ARG A 100 2.30 32.55 -22.66
C ARG A 100 0.86 33.01 -22.78
#